data_AF-A0A7Y9IV28-F1
#
_entry.id   AF-A0A7Y9IV28-F1
#
_cell.length_a   1.000
_cell.length_b   1.000
_cell.length_c   1.000
_cell.angle_alpha   90.00
_cell.angle_beta   90.00
_cell.angle_gamma   90.00
#
_symmetry.space_group_name_H-M   'P 1'
#
loop_
_entity.id
_entity.type
_entity.pdbx_description
1 polymer ?
#
loop_
_entity_poly.entity_id
_entity_poly.type
_entity_poly.pdbx_seq_one_letter_code
_entity_poly.pdbx_strand_id
1 'polypeptide(L)'
;MSGRNWMMRRLVIDSIRSDPEWMNGNYTSQPRSLKFASVFFAIATNGGTQALHKATSTRQKADAFLDKRLNDAFVGDANDHLYQWDASRDYDASIDLEKIRAKVLAINAADDERNPPELGLLERDLKRVPDARMMLIPGSDSTAGHGTTGQAAFWKKALVDVLQQPPMASN
;
A
#
# COMPACT_ATOMS: atom_id res chain seq x y z
N MET A 1 -6.81 0.36 -11.82
CA MET A 1 -5.57 0.86 -11.16
C MET A 1 -4.75 1.67 -12.17
N SER A 2 -4.00 2.70 -11.75
CA SER A 2 -3.19 3.53 -12.67
C SER A 2 -2.03 4.27 -11.97
N GLY A 3 -1.27 5.06 -12.74
CA GLY A 3 -0.23 5.96 -12.21
C GLY A 3 0.98 5.24 -11.59
N ARG A 4 1.70 5.94 -10.70
CA ARG A 4 2.91 5.42 -10.03
C ARG A 4 2.65 4.09 -9.33
N ASN A 5 1.48 3.92 -8.70
CA ASN A 5 1.13 2.68 -8.01
C ASN A 5 1.11 1.50 -8.99
N TRP A 6 0.45 1.62 -10.15
CA TRP A 6 0.46 0.58 -11.17
C TRP A 6 1.87 0.34 -11.74
N MET A 7 2.61 1.40 -12.06
CA MET A 7 3.98 1.27 -12.58
C MET A 7 4.87 0.45 -11.63
N MET A 8 4.83 0.75 -10.34
CA MET A 8 5.63 0.04 -9.33
C MET A 8 5.22 -1.42 -9.17
N ARG A 9 3.90 -1.73 -9.23
CA ARG A 9 3.41 -3.12 -9.21
C ARG A 9 3.83 -3.89 -10.46
N ARG A 10 3.74 -3.25 -11.63
CA ARG A 10 4.18 -3.85 -12.89
C ARG A 10 5.68 -4.14 -12.89
N LEU A 11 6.52 -3.29 -12.27
CA LEU A 11 7.95 -3.60 -12.11
C LEU A 11 8.19 -4.88 -11.30
N VAL A 12 7.38 -5.15 -10.26
CA VAL A 12 7.45 -6.43 -9.54
C VAL A 12 7.07 -7.58 -10.47
N ILE A 13 5.95 -7.47 -11.19
CA ILE A 13 5.47 -8.50 -12.13
C ILE A 13 6.52 -8.80 -13.20
N ASP A 14 7.02 -7.76 -13.86
CA ASP A 14 7.95 -7.90 -14.97
C ASP A 14 9.31 -8.43 -14.47
N SER A 15 9.76 -8.07 -13.26
CA SER A 15 10.99 -8.62 -12.67
C SER A 15 10.96 -10.14 -12.48
N ILE A 16 9.79 -10.70 -12.16
CA ILE A 16 9.60 -12.14 -12.01
C ILE A 16 9.53 -12.79 -13.39
N ARG A 17 8.68 -12.26 -14.29
CA ARG A 17 8.49 -12.81 -15.64
C ARG A 17 9.75 -12.77 -16.48
N SER A 18 10.62 -11.78 -16.27
CA SER A 18 11.90 -11.66 -16.98
C SER A 18 13.03 -12.49 -16.35
N ASP A 19 12.83 -13.08 -15.17
CA ASP A 19 13.85 -13.88 -14.51
C ASP A 19 13.93 -15.28 -15.17
N PRO A 20 15.07 -15.67 -15.76
CA PRO A 20 15.24 -17.00 -16.33
C PRO A 20 15.03 -18.13 -15.30
N GLU A 21 15.30 -17.88 -14.01
CA GLU A 21 15.11 -18.85 -12.93
C GLU A 21 13.63 -19.12 -12.66
N TRP A 22 12.72 -18.23 -13.05
CA TRP A 22 11.27 -18.43 -12.90
C TRP A 22 10.75 -19.55 -13.81
N MET A 23 11.44 -19.89 -14.90
CA MET A 23 11.11 -21.02 -15.79
C MET A 23 9.63 -21.10 -16.20
N ASN A 24 9.03 -19.96 -16.57
CA ASN A 24 7.62 -19.85 -16.92
C ASN A 24 6.67 -20.38 -15.83
N GLY A 25 7.04 -20.22 -14.56
CA GLY A 25 6.28 -20.68 -13.40
C GLY A 25 6.61 -22.09 -12.93
N ASN A 26 7.52 -22.81 -13.61
CA ASN A 26 7.94 -24.18 -13.27
C ASN A 26 9.26 -24.23 -12.48
N TYR A 27 9.61 -23.16 -11.76
CA TYR A 27 10.85 -23.09 -10.99
C TYR A 27 10.90 -24.14 -9.86
N THR A 28 12.10 -24.67 -9.59
CA THR A 28 12.33 -25.59 -8.45
C THR A 28 12.86 -24.86 -7.21
N SER A 29 13.30 -23.62 -7.38
CA SER A 29 13.79 -22.70 -6.35
C SER A 29 13.24 -21.31 -6.64
N GLN A 30 12.95 -20.50 -5.61
CA GLN A 30 12.42 -19.16 -5.83
C GLN A 30 13.40 -18.31 -6.66
N PRO A 31 12.94 -17.63 -7.73
CA PRO A 31 13.79 -16.76 -8.55
C PRO A 31 14.35 -15.62 -7.71
N ARG A 32 15.65 -15.33 -7.89
CA ARG A 32 16.34 -14.32 -7.08
C ARG A 32 15.78 -12.90 -7.28
N SER A 33 15.20 -12.60 -8.45
CA SER A 33 14.59 -11.30 -8.72
C SER A 33 13.45 -10.97 -7.75
N LEU A 34 12.67 -11.98 -7.31
CA LEU A 34 11.51 -11.80 -6.46
C LEU A 34 11.85 -11.07 -5.16
N LYS A 35 12.94 -11.50 -4.50
CA LYS A 35 13.38 -10.90 -3.23
C LYS A 35 13.78 -9.44 -3.44
N PHE A 36 14.62 -9.20 -4.44
CA PHE A 36 15.12 -7.85 -4.70
C PHE A 36 13.98 -6.90 -5.06
N ALA A 37 13.09 -7.31 -5.97
CA ALA A 37 11.93 -6.51 -6.39
C ALA A 37 10.98 -6.23 -5.22
N SER A 38 10.73 -7.22 -4.35
CA SER A 38 9.91 -7.05 -3.15
C SER A 38 10.51 -6.04 -2.17
N VAL A 39 11.83 -6.11 -1.92
CA VAL A 39 12.53 -5.15 -1.04
C VAL A 39 12.50 -3.75 -1.64
N PHE A 40 12.79 -3.61 -2.94
CA PHE A 40 12.73 -2.34 -3.64
C PHE A 40 11.33 -1.72 -3.57
N PHE A 41 10.29 -2.50 -3.89
CA PHE A 41 8.91 -2.06 -3.83
C PHE A 41 8.51 -1.63 -2.42
N ALA A 42 8.91 -2.37 -1.38
CA ALA A 42 8.63 -2.02 0.01
C ALA A 42 9.26 -0.67 0.40
N ILE A 43 10.53 -0.44 0.05
CA ILE A 43 11.23 0.81 0.35
C ILE A 43 10.60 1.99 -0.40
N ALA A 44 10.26 1.80 -1.67
CA ALA A 44 9.73 2.87 -2.52
C ALA A 44 8.26 3.20 -2.24
N THR A 45 7.51 2.29 -1.62
CA THR A 45 6.04 2.42 -1.54
C THR A 45 5.43 2.17 -0.15
N ASN A 46 6.24 1.95 0.88
CA ASN A 46 5.75 1.54 2.20
C ASN A 46 6.75 1.82 3.32
N GLY A 47 7.01 3.10 3.61
CA GLY A 47 7.87 3.45 4.76
C GLY A 47 7.78 4.89 5.23
N GLY A 48 7.32 5.81 4.40
CA GLY A 48 7.22 7.23 4.70
C GLY A 48 8.59 7.89 4.76
N THR A 49 8.75 9.01 4.04
CA THR A 49 10.05 9.71 3.96
C THR A 49 10.61 10.08 5.33
N GLN A 50 9.76 10.58 6.24
CA GLN A 50 10.19 11.04 7.58
C GLN A 50 10.65 9.87 8.46
N ALA A 51 9.89 8.78 8.49
CA ALA A 51 10.22 7.63 9.33
C ALA A 51 11.42 6.84 8.79
N LEU A 52 11.52 6.67 7.47
CA LEU A 52 12.73 6.12 6.85
C LEU A 52 13.94 6.99 7.17
N HIS A 53 13.86 8.32 7.00
CA HIS A 53 14.97 9.20 7.32
C HIS A 53 15.39 9.12 8.79
N LYS A 54 14.43 9.07 9.73
CA LYS A 54 14.72 8.88 11.16
C LYS A 54 15.45 7.57 11.44
N ALA A 55 15.02 6.48 10.82
CA ALA A 55 15.65 5.16 10.96
C ALA A 55 17.03 5.08 10.28
N THR A 56 17.20 5.78 9.16
CA THR A 56 18.38 5.68 8.28
C THR A 56 19.08 7.03 8.09
N SER A 57 19.26 7.79 9.16
CA SER A 57 19.73 9.18 9.10
C SER A 57 21.18 9.38 8.66
N THR A 58 21.94 8.29 8.47
CA THR A 58 23.28 8.30 7.90
C THR A 58 23.40 7.23 6.82
N ARG A 59 24.39 7.37 5.94
CA ARG A 59 24.68 6.34 4.93
C ARG A 59 24.91 4.97 5.57
N GLN A 60 25.72 4.89 6.63
CA GLN A 60 25.98 3.59 7.28
C GLN A 60 24.69 2.95 7.82
N LYS A 61 23.75 3.74 8.36
CA LYS A 61 22.46 3.23 8.82
C LYS A 61 21.55 2.82 7.67
N ALA A 62 21.56 3.56 6.56
CA ALA A 62 20.83 3.21 5.35
C ALA A 62 21.35 1.91 4.73
N ASP A 63 22.67 1.79 4.58
CA ASP A 63 23.35 0.58 4.09
C ASP A 63 22.99 -0.62 5.00
N ALA A 64 23.15 -0.49 6.32
CA ALA A 64 22.82 -1.56 7.26
C ALA A 64 21.33 -1.95 7.24
N PHE A 65 20.41 -0.99 7.07
CA PHE A 65 18.98 -1.27 6.95
C PHE A 65 18.68 -2.06 5.67
N LEU A 66 19.24 -1.64 4.54
CA LEU A 66 19.04 -2.30 3.25
C LEU A 66 19.68 -3.69 3.24
N ASP A 67 20.91 -3.82 3.72
CA ASP A 67 21.62 -5.09 3.85
C ASP A 67 20.83 -6.08 4.69
N LYS A 68 20.24 -5.62 5.80
CA LYS A 68 19.36 -6.46 6.60
C LYS A 68 18.18 -6.98 5.79
N ARG A 69 17.45 -6.09 5.09
CA ARG A 69 16.27 -6.48 4.28
C ARG A 69 16.64 -7.43 3.13
N LEU A 70 17.79 -7.22 2.50
CA LEU A 70 18.29 -8.05 1.40
C LEU A 70 18.86 -9.40 1.88
N ASN A 71 19.23 -9.53 3.15
CA ASN A 71 19.77 -10.79 3.71
C ASN A 71 18.75 -11.58 4.54
N ASP A 72 17.73 -10.92 5.12
CA ASP A 72 16.65 -11.59 5.85
C ASP A 72 15.97 -12.67 4.98
N ALA A 73 15.49 -13.75 5.61
CA ALA A 73 14.74 -14.78 4.92
C ALA A 73 13.52 -14.17 4.22
N PHE A 74 13.41 -14.38 2.92
CA PHE A 74 12.25 -13.94 2.15
C PHE A 74 11.22 -15.07 2.13
N VAL A 75 10.06 -14.81 2.72
CA VAL A 75 8.94 -15.75 2.73
C VAL A 75 7.95 -15.30 1.67
N GLY A 76 8.00 -15.91 0.50
CA GLY A 76 7.11 -15.61 -0.60
C GLY A 76 7.34 -16.56 -1.77
N ASP A 77 6.28 -16.72 -2.56
CA ASP A 77 6.28 -17.52 -3.78
C ASP A 77 6.12 -16.61 -5.02
N ALA A 78 6.90 -16.86 -6.06
CA ALA A 78 6.93 -16.02 -7.26
C ALA A 78 5.60 -16.03 -8.03
N ASN A 79 4.97 -17.20 -8.16
CA ASN A 79 3.66 -17.29 -8.80
C ASN A 79 2.60 -16.60 -7.96
N ASP A 80 2.60 -16.81 -6.64
CA ASP A 80 1.66 -16.12 -5.74
C ASP A 80 1.81 -14.59 -5.80
N HIS A 81 3.05 -14.08 -5.83
CA HIS A 81 3.30 -12.64 -5.95
C HIS A 81 2.81 -12.10 -7.30
N LEU A 82 3.03 -12.83 -8.39
CA LEU A 82 2.49 -12.46 -9.70
C LEU A 82 0.96 -12.34 -9.64
N TYR A 83 0.27 -13.34 -9.11
CA TYR A 83 -1.18 -13.30 -8.96
C TYR A 83 -1.63 -12.14 -8.08
N GLN A 84 -0.99 -11.95 -6.92
CA GLN A 84 -1.37 -10.89 -5.97
C GLN A 84 -1.24 -9.49 -6.58
N TRP A 85 -0.15 -9.19 -7.29
CA TRP A 85 0.07 -7.86 -7.85
C TRP A 85 -0.78 -7.63 -9.11
N ASP A 86 -0.93 -8.64 -9.97
CA ASP A 86 -1.68 -8.54 -11.22
C ASP A 86 -3.20 -8.50 -11.00
N ALA A 87 -3.71 -9.11 -9.92
CA ALA A 87 -5.15 -9.13 -9.60
C ALA A 87 -5.78 -7.73 -9.43
N SER A 88 -4.98 -6.70 -9.23
CA SER A 88 -5.45 -5.32 -9.06
C SER A 88 -5.41 -4.47 -10.34
N ARG A 89 -4.92 -5.02 -11.47
CA ARG A 89 -4.61 -4.27 -12.70
C ARG A 89 -5.80 -3.47 -13.24
N ASP A 90 -6.97 -4.09 -13.23
CA ASP A 90 -8.23 -3.58 -13.80
C ASP A 90 -9.23 -3.16 -12.73
N TYR A 91 -8.85 -3.17 -11.45
CA TYR A 91 -9.73 -2.73 -10.37
C TYR A 91 -10.14 -1.27 -10.56
N ASP A 92 -11.45 -1.06 -10.69
CA ASP A 92 -12.12 0.23 -10.74
C ASP A 92 -13.55 0.11 -10.16
N ALA A 93 -13.76 0.66 -8.97
CA ALA A 93 -15.08 0.71 -8.32
C ALA A 93 -15.81 2.05 -8.57
N SER A 94 -15.22 2.97 -9.34
CA SER A 94 -15.67 4.36 -9.42
C SER A 94 -17.07 4.51 -10.00
N ILE A 95 -17.52 3.61 -10.86
CA ILE A 95 -18.86 3.70 -11.48
C ILE A 95 -20.01 3.46 -10.47
N ASP A 96 -19.72 2.79 -9.36
CA ASP A 96 -20.75 2.29 -8.43
C ASP A 96 -20.69 2.94 -7.04
N LEU A 97 -19.93 4.03 -6.87
CA LEU A 97 -19.77 4.70 -5.57
C LEU A 97 -21.11 5.17 -4.98
N GLU A 98 -22.02 5.69 -5.81
CA GLU A 98 -23.34 6.15 -5.40
C GLU A 98 -24.27 4.99 -5.00
N LYS A 99 -23.91 3.73 -5.27
CA LYS A 99 -24.67 2.55 -4.81
C LYS A 99 -24.34 2.20 -3.36
N ILE A 100 -23.24 2.73 -2.81
CA ILE A 100 -22.86 2.45 -1.42
C ILE A 100 -23.90 3.06 -0.48
N ARG A 101 -24.50 2.21 0.37
CA ARG A 101 -25.45 2.60 1.42
C ARG A 101 -24.88 2.46 2.83
N ALA A 102 -23.76 1.75 2.96
CA ALA A 102 -23.07 1.59 4.23
C ALA A 102 -22.41 2.90 4.67
N LYS A 103 -22.26 3.06 5.98
CA LYS A 103 -21.38 4.09 6.56
C LYS A 103 -19.93 3.76 6.21
N VAL A 104 -19.22 4.70 5.60
CA VAL A 104 -17.84 4.53 5.15
C VAL A 104 -16.92 5.45 5.94
N LEU A 105 -15.91 4.87 6.59
CA LEU A 105 -14.76 5.59 7.10
C LEU A 105 -13.56 5.25 6.21
N ALA A 106 -13.14 6.19 5.38
CA ALA A 106 -11.94 6.06 4.56
C ALA A 106 -10.75 6.67 5.31
N ILE A 107 -9.76 5.83 5.64
CA ILE A 107 -8.56 6.24 6.36
C ILE A 107 -7.39 6.24 5.38
N ASN A 108 -6.67 7.35 5.32
CA ASN A 108 -5.42 7.45 4.56
C ASN A 108 -4.38 8.21 5.39
N ALA A 109 -3.11 8.17 4.99
CA ALA A 109 -2.04 8.94 5.60
C ALA A 109 -1.46 9.97 4.62
N ALA A 110 -1.04 11.12 5.14
CA ALA A 110 -0.47 12.19 4.32
C ALA A 110 0.83 11.78 3.62
N ASP A 111 1.53 10.77 4.14
CA ASP A 111 2.77 10.21 3.62
C ASP A 111 2.58 8.90 2.83
N ASP A 112 1.35 8.50 2.48
CA ASP A 112 1.08 7.27 1.70
C ASP A 112 1.63 7.36 0.27
N GLU A 113 2.58 6.48 -0.06
CA GLU A 113 3.22 6.43 -1.37
C GLU A 113 2.45 5.64 -2.44
N ARG A 114 1.45 4.84 -2.08
CA ARG A 114 0.64 4.09 -3.04
C ARG A 114 -0.63 4.83 -3.42
N ASN A 115 -1.24 5.53 -2.46
CA ASN A 115 -2.47 6.28 -2.62
C ASN A 115 -2.27 7.74 -2.16
N PRO A 116 -1.39 8.51 -2.84
CA PRO A 116 -0.96 9.80 -2.35
C PRO A 116 -2.12 10.81 -2.32
N PRO A 117 -2.41 11.43 -1.17
CA PRO A 117 -3.51 12.39 -1.02
C PRO A 117 -3.41 13.61 -1.95
N GLU A 118 -2.20 13.96 -2.39
CA GLU A 118 -1.93 15.08 -3.31
C GLU A 118 -2.67 14.98 -4.65
N LEU A 119 -3.11 13.79 -5.05
CA LEU A 119 -3.91 13.59 -6.26
C LEU A 119 -5.39 13.98 -6.08
N GLY A 120 -5.86 14.18 -4.85
CA GLY A 120 -7.24 14.56 -4.55
C GLY A 120 -8.31 13.52 -4.90
N LEU A 121 -7.92 12.33 -5.37
CA LEU A 121 -8.84 11.30 -5.86
C LEU A 121 -9.79 10.82 -4.75
N LEU A 122 -9.24 10.50 -3.57
CA LEU A 122 -10.04 10.01 -2.45
C LEU A 122 -11.06 11.06 -1.99
N GLU A 123 -10.66 12.31 -1.84
CA GLU A 123 -11.57 13.39 -1.43
C GLU A 123 -12.67 13.62 -2.49
N ARG A 124 -12.30 13.65 -3.77
CA ARG A 124 -13.25 13.81 -4.87
C ARG A 124 -14.26 12.66 -4.89
N ASP A 125 -13.80 11.42 -4.78
CA ASP A 125 -14.64 10.24 -4.96
C ASP A 125 -15.55 10.00 -3.74
N LEU A 126 -15.10 10.31 -2.52
CA LEU A 126 -15.94 10.18 -1.32
C LEU A 126 -17.13 11.14 -1.31
N LYS A 127 -17.10 12.26 -2.05
CA LYS A 127 -18.27 13.15 -2.22
C LYS A 127 -19.46 12.45 -2.89
N ARG A 128 -19.21 11.34 -3.59
CA ARG A 128 -20.23 10.52 -4.27
C ARG A 128 -20.83 9.44 -3.35
N VAL A 129 -20.25 9.23 -2.16
CA VAL A 129 -20.71 8.23 -1.20
C VAL A 129 -21.54 8.94 -0.11
N PRO A 130 -22.85 8.67 0.02
CA PRO A 130 -23.74 9.48 0.86
C PRO A 130 -23.38 9.56 2.36
N ASP A 131 -22.88 8.47 2.95
CA ASP A 131 -22.47 8.39 4.37
C ASP A 131 -20.97 8.10 4.49
N ALA A 132 -20.15 8.86 3.77
CA ALA A 132 -18.70 8.76 3.84
C ALA A 132 -18.06 9.84 4.72
N ARG A 133 -17.01 9.44 5.43
CA ARG A 133 -16.08 10.33 6.12
C ARG A 133 -14.66 9.96 5.74
N MET A 134 -13.83 10.98 5.59
CA MET A 134 -12.39 10.83 5.38
C MET A 134 -11.66 11.15 6.67
N MET A 135 -10.73 10.28 7.06
CA MET A 135 -9.70 10.58 8.07
C MET A 135 -8.35 10.60 7.36
N LEU A 136 -7.69 11.75 7.40
CA LEU A 136 -6.32 11.89 6.95
C LEU A 136 -5.39 11.94 8.16
N ILE A 137 -4.54 10.92 8.31
CA ILE A 137 -3.51 10.87 9.35
C ILE A 137 -2.37 11.81 8.94
N PRO A 138 -2.02 12.83 9.76
CA PRO A 138 -0.86 13.67 9.48
C PRO A 138 0.43 12.83 9.43
N GLY A 139 1.22 13.01 8.38
CA GLY A 139 2.51 12.33 8.25
C GLY A 139 3.49 12.85 9.30
N SER A 140 4.29 11.96 9.88
CA SER A 140 5.29 12.29 10.88
C SER A 140 6.45 11.30 10.85
N ASP A 141 7.44 11.51 11.73
CA ASP A 141 8.52 10.54 11.94
C ASP A 141 8.08 9.26 12.68
N SER A 142 6.80 9.17 13.04
CA SER A 142 6.17 8.06 13.74
C SER A 142 5.20 7.28 12.85
N THR A 143 4.82 7.83 11.68
CA THR A 143 4.06 7.13 10.64
C THR A 143 4.97 6.19 9.84
N ALA A 144 4.43 5.46 8.86
CA ALA A 144 5.19 4.53 8.02
C ALA A 144 4.75 4.58 6.54
N GLY A 145 4.41 5.77 6.03
CA GLY A 145 3.90 5.93 4.68
C GLY A 145 2.60 5.15 4.46
N HIS A 146 2.54 4.37 3.39
CA HIS A 146 1.39 3.48 3.11
C HIS A 146 1.08 2.54 4.28
N GLY A 147 2.10 2.09 5.01
CA GLY A 147 2.01 1.18 6.15
C GLY A 147 1.38 1.80 7.40
N THR A 148 1.18 3.12 7.42
CA THR A 148 0.50 3.83 8.52
C THR A 148 -0.92 3.32 8.72
N THR A 149 -1.64 3.02 7.63
CA THR A 149 -3.02 2.55 7.69
C THR A 149 -3.14 1.15 8.31
N GLY A 150 -2.07 0.35 8.29
CA GLY A 150 -1.97 -0.92 9.00
C GLY A 150 -1.80 -0.78 10.52
N GLN A 151 -1.60 0.43 11.04
CA GLN A 151 -1.29 0.69 12.45
C GLN A 151 -2.49 1.32 13.17
N ALA A 152 -3.24 0.50 13.92
CA ALA A 152 -4.46 0.92 14.61
C ALA A 152 -4.27 2.09 15.59
N ALA A 153 -3.05 2.31 16.10
CA ALA A 153 -2.72 3.43 16.97
C ALA A 153 -3.14 4.79 16.39
N PHE A 154 -3.11 4.94 15.06
CA PHE A 154 -3.43 6.22 14.40
C PHE A 154 -4.92 6.45 14.16
N TRP A 155 -5.75 5.40 14.06
CA TRP A 155 -7.13 5.52 13.60
C TRP A 155 -8.17 4.86 14.49
N LYS A 156 -7.78 4.07 15.49
CA LYS A 156 -8.72 3.32 16.36
C LYS A 156 -9.79 4.19 17.00
N LYS A 157 -9.45 5.43 17.39
CA LYS A 157 -10.41 6.37 17.97
C LYS A 157 -11.50 6.76 16.96
N ALA A 158 -11.11 7.15 15.76
CA ALA A 158 -12.06 7.51 14.70
C ALA A 158 -12.96 6.33 14.32
N LEU A 159 -12.42 5.10 14.32
CA LEU A 159 -13.23 3.91 14.11
C LEU A 159 -14.28 3.74 15.22
N VAL A 160 -13.90 3.86 16.50
CA VAL A 160 -14.84 3.79 17.62
C VAL A 160 -15.93 4.85 17.50
N ASP A 161 -15.56 6.09 17.17
CA ASP A 161 -16.51 7.20 17.00
C ASP A 161 -17.53 6.93 15.87
N VAL A 162 -17.12 6.24 14.80
CA VAL A 162 -17.99 5.83 13.69
C VAL A 162 -18.90 4.66 14.09
N LEU A 163 -18.36 3.67 14.82
CA LEU A 163 -19.12 2.50 15.28
C LEU A 163 -20.18 2.84 16.34
N GLN A 164 -19.99 3.92 17.09
CA GLN A 164 -20.96 4.40 18.09
C GLN A 164 -22.10 5.21 17.49
N GLN A 165 -22.02 5.61 16.21
CA GLN A 165 -23.09 6.35 15.55
C GLN A 165 -24.18 5.40 15.05
N PRO A 166 -25.47 5.75 15.21
CA PRO A 166 -26.53 4.97 14.59
C PRO A 166 -26.41 4.98 13.05
N PRO A 167 -26.91 3.94 12.35
CA PRO A 167 -27.02 3.97 10.90
C PRO A 167 -27.83 5.20 10.45
N MET A 168 -27.51 5.78 9.30
CA MET A 168 -28.38 6.80 8.72
C MET A 168 -29.77 6.20 8.48
N ALA A 169 -30.82 6.91 8.89
CA ALA A 169 -32.19 6.51 8.60
C ALA A 169 -32.36 6.40 7.08
N SER A 170 -32.97 5.32 6.63
CA SER A 170 -33.32 5.14 5.22
C SER A 170 -34.40 6.15 4.87
N ASN A 171 -34.08 7.13 4.03
CA ASN A 171 -35.07 8.00 3.38
C ASN A 171 -35.73 7.26 2.20
#